data_AF-A0A7S0E0B5-F1
#
_entry.id   AF-A0A7S0E0B5-F1
#
_cell.length_a   1.000
_cell.length_b   1.000
_cell.length_c   1.000
_cell.angle_alpha   90.00
_cell.angle_beta   90.00
_cell.angle_gamma   90.00
#
_symmetry.space_group_name_H-M   'P 1'
#
loop_
_entity.id
_entity.type
_entity.pdbx_description
1 polymer ?
#
loop_
_entity_poly.entity_id
_entity_poly.type
_entity_poly.pdbx_seq_one_letter_code
_entity_poly.pdbx_strand_id
1 'polypeptide(L)'
;GKGAGKGRRRDASAGTTTVSTVSMEEVLRGSSARVRLVKIDTEGAEVNVLRSLLPVLPQLDNLVVETSVGWWLRRYNVTRDEGAELYASLLEQHGFALARVSTGKLVETGTQMRAYIKAFPSDGYWGQVDMWFARDAALLRRASPLMRARKS
;
A
#
# COMPACT_ATOMS: atom_id res chain seq x y z
N GLY A 1 16.68 9.98 -61.14
CA GLY A 1 15.91 9.57 -59.95
C GLY A 1 16.89 9.32 -58.82
N LYS A 2 16.78 10.00 -57.68
CA LYS A 2 15.93 9.70 -56.49
C LYS A 2 16.37 8.44 -55.71
N GLY A 3 16.69 8.67 -54.42
CA GLY A 3 16.76 7.70 -53.30
C GLY A 3 18.18 7.27 -52.92
N ALA A 4 18.92 7.79 -51.92
CA ALA A 4 18.64 8.12 -50.51
C ALA A 4 18.21 6.91 -49.65
N GLY A 5 19.05 6.53 -48.68
CA GLY A 5 18.70 5.50 -47.69
C GLY A 5 19.83 5.07 -46.75
N LYS A 6 20.35 6.00 -45.94
CA LYS A 6 21.28 5.77 -44.82
C LYS A 6 20.69 4.75 -43.81
N GLY A 7 21.25 3.55 -43.75
CA GLY A 7 21.04 2.60 -42.64
C GLY A 7 21.87 3.01 -41.42
N ARG A 8 21.47 4.09 -40.75
CA ARG A 8 22.06 4.51 -39.47
C ARG A 8 21.61 3.50 -38.41
N ARG A 9 22.49 2.57 -38.01
CA ARG A 9 22.32 1.79 -36.78
C ARG A 9 22.04 2.78 -35.64
N ARG A 10 20.81 2.75 -35.12
CA ARG A 10 20.50 3.37 -33.83
C ARG A 10 21.03 2.40 -32.78
N ASP A 11 22.26 2.64 -32.33
CA ASP A 11 22.67 2.26 -30.99
C ASP A 11 21.81 3.08 -30.03
N ALA A 12 20.62 2.56 -29.72
CA ALA A 12 19.84 3.02 -28.60
C ALA A 12 20.49 2.40 -27.35
N SER A 13 21.65 2.95 -26.95
CA SER A 13 22.09 2.83 -25.57
C SER A 13 21.02 3.50 -24.73
N ALA A 14 20.05 2.72 -24.23
CA ALA A 14 19.16 3.15 -23.17
C ALA A 14 20.07 3.49 -21.99
N GLY A 15 20.40 4.77 -21.85
CA GLY A 15 21.28 5.26 -20.79
C GLY A 15 20.67 4.89 -19.46
N THR A 16 21.30 3.94 -18.77
CA THR A 16 20.92 3.58 -17.40
C THR A 16 21.07 4.84 -16.55
N THR A 17 19.96 5.45 -16.16
CA THR A 17 19.99 6.56 -15.21
C THR A 17 20.14 5.95 -13.83
N THR A 18 21.33 6.07 -13.27
CA THR A 18 21.57 5.70 -11.88
C THR A 18 20.90 6.75 -11.00
N VAL A 19 19.90 6.34 -10.22
CA VAL A 19 19.21 7.21 -9.27
C VAL A 19 19.71 6.87 -7.87
N SER A 20 20.09 7.89 -7.10
CA SER A 20 20.42 7.70 -5.69
C SER A 20 19.16 7.30 -4.92
N THR A 21 19.16 6.12 -4.34
CA THR A 21 18.10 5.65 -3.43
C THR A 21 18.53 5.88 -1.99
N VAL A 22 17.63 6.39 -1.17
CA VAL A 22 17.80 6.50 0.29
C VAL A 22 16.76 5.64 0.98
N SER A 23 17.11 5.03 2.10
CA SER A 23 16.13 4.24 2.87
C SER A 23 15.19 5.17 3.64
N MET A 24 13.99 4.69 3.96
CA MET A 24 13.04 5.45 4.77
C MET A 24 13.62 5.75 6.15
N GLU A 25 14.34 4.78 6.73
CA GLU A 25 15.03 4.94 8.01
C GLU A 25 16.08 6.03 7.94
N GLU A 26 16.82 6.14 6.83
CA GLU A 26 17.81 7.20 6.62
C GLU A 26 17.15 8.59 6.53
N VAL A 27 16.06 8.71 5.78
CA VAL A 27 15.29 9.96 5.67
C VAL A 27 14.71 10.40 7.02
N LEU A 28 14.31 9.44 7.85
CA LEU A 28 13.68 9.71 9.15
C LEU A 28 14.69 9.77 10.30
N ARG A 29 15.93 9.34 10.10
CA ARG A 29 16.97 9.31 11.15
C ARG A 29 17.30 10.72 11.59
N GLY A 30 17.00 11.06 12.85
CA GLY A 30 17.29 12.37 13.43
C GLY A 30 16.29 13.47 13.06
N SER A 31 15.24 13.14 12.29
CA SER A 31 14.16 14.07 11.99
C SER A 31 13.05 13.93 13.03
N SER A 32 12.57 15.06 13.57
CA SER A 32 11.32 15.11 14.34
C SER A 32 10.09 15.30 13.44
N ALA A 33 10.30 15.44 12.12
CA ALA A 33 9.22 15.70 11.18
C ALA A 33 8.37 14.43 11.00
N ARG A 34 7.08 14.54 11.32
CA ARG A 34 6.11 13.49 11.07
C ARG A 34 5.77 13.43 9.58
N VAL A 35 5.68 12.22 9.04
CA VAL A 35 5.24 12.00 7.66
C VAL A 35 3.72 11.98 7.65
N ARG A 36 3.13 12.93 6.92
CA ARG A 36 1.67 13.08 6.87
C ARG A 36 0.96 11.90 6.22
N LEU A 37 1.55 11.31 5.18
CA LEU A 37 0.96 10.24 4.39
C LEU A 37 2.02 9.37 3.73
N VAL A 38 1.82 8.05 3.82
CA VAL A 38 2.49 7.05 2.98
C VAL A 38 1.40 6.29 2.22
N LYS A 39 1.60 6.07 0.91
CA LYS A 39 0.82 5.13 0.10
C LYS A 39 1.69 3.93 -0.28
N ILE A 40 1.20 2.73 -0.02
CA ILE A 40 1.78 1.47 -0.52
C ILE A 40 0.89 1.00 -1.67
N ASP A 41 1.49 0.87 -2.84
CA ASP A 41 0.85 0.47 -4.09
C ASP A 41 1.82 -0.49 -4.79
N THR A 42 1.64 -1.78 -4.53
CA THR A 42 2.67 -2.80 -4.78
C THR A 42 2.13 -4.12 -5.31
N GLU A 43 0.93 -4.11 -5.89
CA GLU A 43 0.33 -5.25 -6.59
C GLU A 43 0.47 -6.58 -5.80
N GLY A 44 0.00 -6.66 -4.56
CA GLY A 44 0.05 -7.89 -3.75
C GLY A 44 1.28 -8.03 -2.85
N ALA A 45 2.35 -7.26 -3.05
CA ALA A 45 3.53 -7.29 -2.18
C ALA A 45 3.37 -6.50 -0.86
N GLU A 46 2.20 -5.89 -0.62
CA GLU A 46 2.03 -4.87 0.40
C GLU A 46 2.28 -5.37 1.82
N VAL A 47 2.04 -6.65 2.10
CA VAL A 47 2.34 -7.24 3.42
C VAL A 47 3.84 -7.21 3.70
N ASN A 48 4.68 -7.51 2.71
CA ASN A 48 6.13 -7.49 2.88
C ASN A 48 6.66 -6.07 3.03
N VAL A 49 6.13 -5.13 2.25
CA VAL A 49 6.48 -3.71 2.38
C VAL A 49 6.05 -3.16 3.75
N LEU A 50 4.84 -3.50 4.19
CA LEU A 50 4.32 -3.08 5.49
C LEU A 50 5.19 -3.60 6.65
N ARG A 51 5.68 -4.85 6.57
CA ARG A 51 6.63 -5.42 7.55
C ARG A 51 7.91 -4.58 7.64
N SER A 52 8.46 -4.17 6.50
CA SER A 52 9.65 -3.32 6.48
C SER A 52 9.39 -1.92 7.06
N LEU A 53 8.16 -1.42 7.00
CA LEU A 53 7.79 -0.12 7.53
C LEU A 53 7.46 -0.11 9.03
N LEU A 54 7.32 -1.27 9.67
CA LEU A 54 6.97 -1.36 11.11
C LEU A 54 7.79 -0.43 12.02
N PRO A 55 9.13 -0.31 11.89
CA PRO A 55 9.93 0.56 12.75
C PRO A 55 9.61 2.04 12.63
N VAL A 56 9.04 2.48 11.50
CA VAL A 56 8.79 3.89 11.20
C VAL A 56 7.31 4.28 11.32
N LEU A 57 6.39 3.31 11.48
CA LEU A 57 4.96 3.56 11.66
C LEU A 57 4.62 4.61 12.75
N PRO A 58 5.31 4.70 13.90
CA PRO A 58 5.03 5.72 14.91
C PRO A 58 5.13 7.17 14.40
N GLN A 59 5.92 7.40 13.35
CA GLN A 59 6.15 8.71 12.75
C GLN A 59 5.14 9.06 11.64
N LEU A 60 4.29 8.10 11.25
CA LEU A 60 3.28 8.29 10.20
C LEU A 60 1.94 8.71 10.81
N ASP A 61 1.31 9.72 10.24
CA ASP A 61 -0.06 10.11 10.61
C ASP A 61 -1.12 9.31 9.84
N ASN A 62 -0.84 9.03 8.58
CA ASN A 62 -1.72 8.30 7.67
C ASN A 62 -0.94 7.28 6.85
N LEU A 63 -1.56 6.13 6.65
CA LEU A 63 -1.08 5.05 5.81
C LEU A 63 -2.22 4.58 4.90
N VAL A 64 -2.00 4.59 3.59
CA VAL A 64 -2.91 4.01 2.60
C VAL A 64 -2.24 2.80 2.00
N VAL A 65 -2.94 1.67 1.97
CA VAL A 65 -2.43 0.43 1.40
C VAL A 65 -3.40 -0.07 0.35
N GLU A 66 -2.94 -0.23 -0.88
CA GLU A 66 -3.66 -1.00 -1.89
C GLU A 66 -3.56 -2.48 -1.53
N THR A 67 -4.68 -3.09 -1.16
CA THR A 67 -4.74 -4.45 -0.63
C THR A 67 -5.29 -5.42 -1.67
N SER A 68 -4.51 -6.44 -1.97
CA SER A 68 -4.76 -7.46 -2.99
C SER A 68 -4.63 -8.87 -2.39
N VAL A 69 -5.54 -9.24 -1.49
CA VAL A 69 -5.46 -10.49 -0.70
C VAL A 69 -5.31 -11.74 -1.58
N GLY A 70 -5.92 -11.74 -2.77
CA GLY A 70 -5.82 -12.84 -3.74
C GLY A 70 -4.41 -13.12 -4.27
N TRP A 71 -3.46 -12.19 -4.11
CA TRP A 71 -2.07 -12.33 -4.57
C TRP A 71 -1.10 -12.77 -3.49
N TRP A 72 -1.41 -12.55 -2.21
CA TRP A 72 -0.49 -12.79 -1.10
C TRP A 72 0.14 -14.18 -1.11
N LEU A 73 -0.68 -15.23 -1.17
CA LEU A 73 -0.17 -16.60 -1.15
C LEU A 73 0.46 -16.98 -2.50
N ARG A 74 -0.24 -16.67 -3.59
CA ARG A 74 0.12 -17.10 -4.95
C ARG A 74 1.44 -16.51 -5.46
N ARG A 75 1.76 -15.27 -5.05
CA ARG A 75 2.92 -14.52 -5.56
C ARG A 75 3.99 -14.26 -4.51
N TYR A 76 3.61 -14.16 -3.24
CA TYR A 76 4.51 -13.66 -2.19
C TYR A 76 4.65 -14.60 -0.99
N ASN A 77 4.06 -15.81 -1.06
CA ASN A 77 4.09 -16.81 0.02
C ASN A 77 3.63 -16.26 1.38
N VAL A 78 2.61 -15.41 1.36
CA VAL A 78 1.98 -14.85 2.56
C VAL A 78 0.58 -15.44 2.68
N THR A 79 0.28 -16.07 3.80
CA THR A 79 -1.06 -16.58 4.08
C THR A 79 -2.02 -15.45 4.42
N ARG A 80 -3.32 -15.73 4.26
CA ARG A 80 -4.37 -14.78 4.63
C ARG A 80 -4.36 -14.45 6.12
N ASP A 81 -4.06 -15.43 6.97
CA ASP A 81 -3.97 -15.23 8.42
C ASP A 81 -2.79 -14.33 8.79
N GLU A 82 -1.60 -14.54 8.21
CA GLU A 82 -0.44 -13.69 8.46
C GLU A 82 -0.69 -12.23 8.06
N GLY A 83 -1.29 -11.99 6.89
CA GLY A 83 -1.64 -10.64 6.46
C GLY A 83 -2.74 -10.02 7.33
N ALA A 84 -3.74 -10.82 7.73
CA ALA A 84 -4.80 -10.38 8.63
C ALA A 84 -4.26 -9.92 9.99
N GLU A 85 -3.34 -10.67 10.59
CA GLU A 85 -2.72 -10.30 11.86
C GLU A 85 -1.87 -9.03 11.74
N LEU A 86 -1.10 -8.89 10.66
CA LEU A 86 -0.32 -7.67 10.43
C LEU A 86 -1.22 -6.43 10.28
N TYR A 87 -2.31 -6.53 9.53
CA TYR A 87 -3.23 -5.41 9.37
C TYR A 87 -3.97 -5.09 10.68
N ALA A 88 -4.33 -6.11 11.46
CA ALA A 88 -4.95 -5.92 12.76
C ALA A 88 -4.00 -5.23 13.75
N SER A 89 -2.71 -5.57 13.74
CA SER A 89 -1.72 -4.94 14.61
C SER A 89 -1.57 -3.44 14.36
N LEU A 90 -1.87 -2.95 13.15
CA LEU A 90 -1.89 -1.52 12.86
C LEU A 90 -2.84 -0.75 13.79
N LEU A 91 -4.02 -1.33 14.05
CA LEU A 91 -5.05 -0.76 14.92
C LEU A 91 -4.77 -1.05 16.40
N GLU A 92 -4.27 -2.25 16.71
CA GLU A 92 -4.13 -2.73 18.10
C GLU A 92 -2.82 -2.31 18.76
N GLN A 93 -1.74 -2.16 17.99
CA GLN A 93 -0.37 -2.05 18.51
C GLN A 93 0.39 -0.84 17.96
N HIS A 94 0.10 -0.39 16.73
CA HIS A 94 0.83 0.71 16.09
C HIS A 94 0.12 2.07 16.18
N GLY A 95 -1.00 2.14 16.91
CA GLY A 95 -1.68 3.37 17.30
C GLY A 95 -2.43 4.07 16.18
N PHE A 96 -2.75 3.39 15.08
CA PHE A 96 -3.77 3.87 14.16
C PHE A 96 -5.14 3.67 14.82
N ALA A 97 -5.98 4.70 14.79
CA ALA A 97 -7.24 4.70 15.53
C ALA A 97 -8.40 4.08 14.72
N LEU A 98 -8.32 4.12 13.39
CA LEU A 98 -9.39 3.71 12.50
C LEU A 98 -8.82 3.38 11.12
N ALA A 99 -9.44 2.43 10.43
CA ALA A 99 -9.23 2.20 9.01
C ALA A 99 -10.52 2.44 8.22
N ARG A 100 -10.40 3.03 7.03
CA ARG A 100 -11.47 3.18 6.06
C ARG A 100 -11.12 2.46 4.78
N VAL A 101 -11.98 1.55 4.37
CA VAL A 101 -11.88 0.86 3.08
C VAL A 101 -12.46 1.77 2.00
N SER A 102 -11.88 1.75 0.80
CA SER A 102 -12.37 2.46 -0.39
C SER A 102 -13.86 2.26 -0.68
N THR A 103 -14.42 1.08 -0.37
CA THR A 103 -15.86 0.77 -0.46
C THR A 103 -16.74 1.56 0.51
N GLY A 104 -16.15 2.31 1.44
CA GLY A 104 -16.83 3.11 2.45
C GLY A 104 -16.94 2.43 3.82
N LYS A 105 -16.54 1.15 3.94
CA LYS A 105 -16.55 0.43 5.23
C LYS A 105 -15.55 1.06 6.20
N LEU A 106 -15.98 1.24 7.44
CA LEU A 106 -15.10 1.57 8.57
C LEU A 106 -14.71 0.29 9.33
N VAL A 107 -13.46 0.23 9.76
CA VAL A 107 -12.88 -0.88 10.53
C VAL A 107 -12.17 -0.29 11.75
N GLU A 108 -12.76 -0.49 12.92
CA GLU A 108 -12.36 0.16 14.18
C GLU A 108 -11.51 -0.73 15.09
N THR A 109 -11.52 -2.05 14.88
CA THR A 109 -10.80 -3.01 15.73
C THR A 109 -10.05 -4.03 14.91
N GLY A 110 -9.01 -4.64 15.50
CA GLY A 110 -8.28 -5.72 14.85
C GLY A 110 -9.17 -6.95 14.60
N THR A 111 -10.12 -7.26 15.48
CA THR A 111 -11.13 -8.31 15.22
C THR A 111 -11.94 -8.03 13.95
N GLN A 112 -12.40 -6.80 13.74
CA GLN A 112 -13.10 -6.41 12.52
C GLN A 112 -12.18 -6.49 11.29
N MET A 113 -10.90 -6.12 11.44
CA MET A 113 -9.90 -6.19 10.37
C MET A 113 -9.63 -7.64 9.95
N ARG A 114 -9.36 -8.53 10.91
CA ARG A 114 -9.18 -9.97 10.65
C ARG A 114 -10.39 -10.54 9.92
N ALA A 115 -11.60 -10.27 10.41
CA ALA A 115 -12.83 -10.73 9.78
C ALA A 115 -12.99 -10.18 8.34
N TYR A 116 -12.66 -8.90 8.12
CA TYR A 116 -12.72 -8.29 6.80
C TYR A 116 -11.77 -8.96 5.81
N ILE A 117 -10.49 -9.15 6.19
CA ILE A 117 -9.50 -9.80 5.33
C ILE A 117 -9.86 -11.28 5.08
N LYS A 118 -10.38 -11.99 6.08
CA LYS A 118 -10.82 -13.39 5.92
C LYS A 118 -11.95 -13.55 4.93
N ALA A 119 -12.89 -12.60 4.92
CA ALA A 119 -14.02 -12.56 3.99
C ALA A 119 -13.67 -11.97 2.60
N PHE A 120 -12.43 -11.52 2.40
CA PHE A 120 -12.02 -10.89 1.16
C PHE A 120 -12.08 -11.89 -0.02
N PRO A 121 -12.66 -11.51 -1.17
CA PRO A 121 -12.74 -12.40 -2.32
C PRO A 121 -11.38 -12.92 -2.78
N SER A 122 -11.32 -14.15 -3.28
CA SER A 122 -10.08 -14.76 -3.79
C SER A 122 -9.84 -14.45 -5.28
N ASP A 123 -10.36 -13.35 -5.79
CA ASP A 123 -10.42 -12.95 -7.20
C ASP A 123 -9.09 -12.43 -7.79
N GLY A 124 -7.96 -12.85 -7.21
CA GLY A 124 -6.64 -12.54 -7.73
C GLY A 124 -6.38 -11.04 -7.79
N TYR A 125 -6.05 -10.51 -8.98
CA TYR A 125 -5.65 -9.11 -9.17
C TYR A 125 -6.84 -8.16 -9.17
N TRP A 126 -8.04 -8.66 -9.46
CA TRP A 126 -9.16 -7.80 -9.82
C TRP A 126 -10.00 -7.36 -8.62
N GLY A 127 -9.83 -8.00 -7.46
CA GLY A 127 -10.39 -7.54 -6.19
C GLY A 127 -9.33 -6.79 -5.38
N GLN A 128 -9.06 -5.54 -5.73
CA GLN A 128 -8.21 -4.67 -4.91
C GLN A 128 -9.07 -3.65 -4.19
N VAL A 129 -8.66 -3.27 -2.99
CA VAL A 129 -9.22 -2.12 -2.28
C VAL A 129 -8.11 -1.29 -1.68
N ASP A 130 -8.26 0.02 -1.69
CA ASP A 130 -7.46 0.85 -0.78
C ASP A 130 -7.99 0.76 0.65
N MET A 131 -7.08 0.59 1.60
CA MET A 131 -7.34 0.74 3.04
C MET A 131 -6.56 1.92 3.58
N TRP A 132 -7.27 2.92 4.08
CA TRP A 132 -6.68 4.10 4.70
C TRP A 132 -6.74 3.99 6.23
N PHE A 133 -5.59 3.82 6.87
CA PHE A 133 -5.37 3.88 8.30
C PHE A 133 -4.98 5.29 8.72
N ALA A 134 -5.63 5.82 9.77
CA ALA A 134 -5.31 7.13 10.31
C ALA A 134 -5.26 7.12 11.83
N ARG A 135 -4.40 7.97 12.40
CA ARG A 135 -4.39 8.24 13.86
C ARG A 135 -5.53 9.15 14.28
N ASP A 136 -6.00 10.03 13.39
CA ASP A 136 -7.21 10.83 13.60
C ASP A 136 -8.44 10.10 13.06
N ALA A 137 -9.23 9.49 13.94
CA ALA A 137 -10.46 8.82 13.55
C ALA A 137 -11.54 9.81 13.03
N ALA A 138 -11.55 11.05 13.50
CA ALA A 138 -12.51 12.06 13.06
C ALA A 138 -12.27 12.48 11.61
N LEU A 139 -11.00 12.53 11.18
CA LEU A 139 -10.62 12.70 9.77
C LEU A 139 -11.28 11.64 8.88
N LEU A 140 -11.11 10.35 9.20
CA LEU A 140 -11.66 9.25 8.40
C LEU A 140 -13.18 9.20 8.40
N ARG A 141 -13.85 9.56 9.50
CA ARG A 141 -15.32 9.61 9.57
C ARG A 141 -15.90 10.71 8.70
N ARG A 142 -15.23 11.87 8.60
CA ARG A 142 -15.64 13.00 7.75
C ARG A 142 -15.22 12.84 6.29
N ALA A 143 -14.18 12.04 6.03
CA ALA A 143 -13.72 11.79 4.68
C ALA A 143 -14.84 11.16 3.82
N SER A 144 -15.09 11.74 2.67
CA SER A 144 -15.93 11.10 1.66
C SER A 144 -15.25 9.82 1.17
N PRO A 145 -16.00 8.76 0.79
CA PRO A 145 -15.40 7.59 0.15
C PRO A 145 -14.54 8.05 -1.03
N LEU A 146 -13.24 7.73 -0.99
CA LEU A 146 -12.29 8.21 -2.00
C LEU A 146 -12.49 7.52 -3.35
N MET A 147 -13.17 6.37 -3.40
CA MET A 147 -13.55 5.68 -4.62
C MET A 147 -14.98 5.13 -4.47
N ARG A 148 -15.96 5.71 -5.19
CA ARG A 148 -17.14 4.91 -5.53
C ARG A 148 -16.63 3.76 -6.37
N ALA A 149 -16.85 2.52 -5.93
CA ALA A 149 -16.50 1.31 -6.67
C ALA A 149 -16.72 1.54 -8.18
N ARG A 150 -15.69 1.31 -9.00
CA ARG A 150 -15.92 1.16 -10.44
C ARG A 150 -16.98 0.08 -10.55
N LYS A 151 -18.17 0.46 -11.03
CA LYS A 151 -19.20 -0.51 -11.37
C LYS A 151 -18.56 -1.47 -12.35
N SER A 152 -18.49 -2.75 -11.96
CA SER A 152 -18.46 -3.87 -12.90
C SER A 152 -19.63 -3.74 -13.87
#